data_AF-A0A8J8T992-F1
#
_entry.id   AF-A0A8J8T992-F1
#
_cell.length_a   1.000
_cell.length_b   1.000
_cell.length_c   1.000
_cell.angle_alpha   90.00
_cell.angle_beta   90.00
_cell.angle_gamma   90.00
#
_symmetry.space_group_name_H-M   'P 1'
#
loop_
_entity.id
_entity.type
_entity.pdbx_description
1 polymer ?
#
loop_
_entity_poly.entity_id
_entity_poly.type
_entity_poly.pdbx_seq_one_letter_code
_entity_poly.pdbx_strand_id
1 'polypeptide(L)'
;MINTTSIIQQQQKLWVIYKNQRVSTLVPPQIIGFSYLDDISAKDIQIFGFGFMAGNIMLNIFLSGIINYLWRALSELSSLTILFMIAIPVQGASQQLSAMVLQLAQLDILPTEAINGYLFEFNEDDQPVNHYFDSVGLSYHNSVRNLGSTFLFLVGWIALLFVISATALIGYQKVYNYLRQKLLWRYPIRFILQQFVTLYLASIINLYQMDDQYDGDMIANSAAIFIFQLCTVNLIVFTLLIVLRVKGLISSTTFTQKFGTLTENLKDKQYSSALFQVEGLFKSMLMMTILVAGRNYPGIQVPLLYFNQSFSRATSFIQNLSSKQQTTSLPLSMNCSFRLHSCSFSFPQTYRM
;
A
#
# COMPACT_ATOMS: atom_id res chain seq x y z
N MET A 1 -0.53 -29.11 78.62
CA MET A 1 -0.99 -29.24 77.22
C MET A 1 -1.20 -27.85 76.68
N ILE A 2 -0.28 -27.38 75.82
CA ILE A 2 -0.29 -26.02 75.26
C ILE A 2 -1.11 -26.05 73.98
N ASN A 3 -2.08 -25.13 73.90
CA ASN A 3 -3.11 -25.06 72.87
C ASN A 3 -2.50 -24.63 71.52
N THR A 4 -2.20 -25.60 70.65
CA THR A 4 -1.55 -25.39 69.34
C THR A 4 -2.46 -24.72 68.30
N THR A 5 -3.75 -24.56 68.59
CA THR A 5 -4.74 -23.96 67.69
C THR A 5 -4.67 -22.44 67.59
N SER A 6 -4.15 -21.74 68.61
CA SER A 6 -4.06 -20.26 68.58
C SER A 6 -2.91 -19.74 67.70
N ILE A 7 -1.83 -20.51 67.58
CA ILE A 7 -0.64 -20.12 66.80
C ILE A 7 -0.93 -20.20 65.29
N ILE A 8 -1.72 -21.18 64.86
CA ILE A 8 -2.09 -21.36 63.44
C ILE A 8 -3.01 -20.23 62.95
N GLN A 9 -3.93 -19.75 63.80
CA GLN A 9 -4.80 -18.63 63.44
C GLN A 9 -4.06 -17.30 63.33
N GLN A 10 -3.02 -17.06 64.14
CA GLN A 10 -2.20 -15.85 64.02
C GLN A 10 -1.36 -15.83 62.73
N GLN A 11 -0.81 -16.98 62.31
CA GLN A 11 -0.04 -17.02 61.07
C GLN A 11 -0.91 -16.82 59.83
N GLN A 12 -2.13 -17.36 59.79
CA GLN A 12 -3.05 -17.12 58.67
C GLN A 12 -3.44 -15.65 58.56
N LYS A 13 -3.61 -14.95 59.70
CA LYS A 13 -3.94 -13.52 59.70
C LYS A 13 -2.81 -12.65 59.15
N LEU A 14 -1.55 -13.00 59.42
CA LEU A 14 -0.38 -12.31 58.88
C LEU A 14 -0.20 -12.51 57.37
N TRP A 15 -0.51 -13.71 56.84
CA TRP A 15 -0.44 -13.98 55.39
C TRP A 15 -1.47 -13.20 54.57
N VAL A 16 -2.65 -12.92 55.14
CA VAL A 16 -3.68 -12.11 54.46
C VAL A 16 -3.29 -10.64 54.38
N ILE A 17 -2.60 -10.10 55.40
CA ILE A 17 -2.17 -8.70 55.42
C ILE A 17 -1.05 -8.45 54.39
N TYR A 18 -0.11 -9.38 54.22
CA TYR A 18 1.00 -9.24 53.27
C TYR A 18 0.56 -9.36 51.80
N LYS A 19 -0.51 -10.11 51.51
CA LYS A 19 -1.01 -10.30 50.14
C LYS A 19 -1.73 -9.05 49.60
N ASN A 20 -2.33 -8.23 50.47
CA ASN A 20 -3.04 -7.02 50.06
C ASN A 20 -2.15 -5.78 49.90
N GLN A 21 -0.96 -5.72 50.50
CA GLN A 21 -0.09 -4.55 50.38
C GLN A 21 0.79 -4.51 49.12
N ARG A 22 0.96 -5.62 48.39
CA ARG A 22 1.78 -5.66 47.17
C ARG A 22 1.04 -5.37 45.86
N VAL A 23 -0.29 -5.29 45.88
CA VAL A 23 -1.05 -4.94 44.66
C VAL A 23 -1.20 -3.42 44.49
N SER A 24 -1.17 -2.64 45.59
CA SER A 24 -1.32 -1.18 45.51
C SER A 24 -0.02 -0.42 45.21
N THR A 25 1.15 -1.06 45.35
CA THR A 25 2.47 -0.40 45.19
C THR A 25 3.05 -0.51 43.77
N LEU A 26 2.44 -1.31 42.88
CA LEU A 26 2.88 -1.48 41.48
C LEU A 26 1.90 -0.87 40.47
N VAL A 27 0.78 -0.30 40.94
CA VAL A 27 -0.09 0.47 40.06
C VAL A 27 0.55 1.86 39.90
N PRO A 28 0.92 2.27 38.67
CA PRO A 28 1.45 3.60 38.44
C PRO A 28 0.45 4.64 38.98
N PRO A 29 0.92 5.72 39.64
CA PRO A 29 0.06 6.72 40.29
C PRO A 29 -0.94 7.42 39.34
N GLN A 30 -0.87 7.15 38.04
CA GLN A 30 -1.82 7.58 37.02
C GLN A 30 -3.25 7.05 37.24
N ILE A 31 -3.46 6.03 38.08
CA ILE A 31 -4.80 5.47 38.36
C ILE A 31 -5.36 5.92 39.73
N ILE A 32 -4.51 6.45 40.63
CA ILE A 32 -4.90 6.77 42.02
C ILE A 32 -5.34 8.24 42.18
N GLY A 33 -5.13 9.08 41.17
CA GLY A 33 -5.47 10.51 41.19
C GLY A 33 -6.91 10.88 40.79
N PHE A 34 -7.89 9.99 40.94
CA PHE A 34 -9.27 10.27 40.53
C PHE A 34 -10.20 10.75 41.66
N SER A 35 -9.69 10.97 42.87
CA SER A 35 -10.43 11.64 43.95
C SER A 35 -10.64 13.15 43.73
N TYR A 36 -10.13 13.71 42.63
CA TYR A 36 -10.44 15.08 42.15
C TYR A 36 -11.50 15.11 41.04
N LEU A 37 -12.11 13.98 40.65
CA LEU A 37 -13.16 13.95 39.62
C LEU A 37 -14.55 14.29 40.14
N ASP A 38 -14.80 14.30 41.46
CA ASP A 38 -16.14 14.58 41.99
C ASP A 38 -16.56 16.05 41.79
N ASP A 39 -15.62 16.95 41.51
CA ASP A 39 -15.86 18.36 41.16
C ASP A 39 -15.73 18.65 39.65
N ILE A 40 -15.46 17.64 38.83
CA ILE A 40 -15.39 17.82 37.37
C ILE A 40 -16.81 17.78 36.83
N SER A 41 -17.30 18.95 36.40
CA SER A 41 -18.65 19.09 35.87
C SER A 41 -18.87 18.08 34.73
N ALA A 42 -20.10 17.57 34.58
CA ALA A 42 -20.45 16.64 33.49
C ALA A 42 -20.05 17.16 32.09
N LYS A 43 -19.86 18.49 31.95
CA LYS A 43 -19.38 19.16 30.76
C LYS A 43 -17.89 18.89 30.47
N ASP A 44 -17.06 18.83 31.51
CA ASP A 44 -15.62 18.59 31.38
C ASP A 44 -15.30 17.11 31.10
N ILE A 45 -16.11 16.19 31.64
CA ILE A 45 -16.06 14.75 31.30
C ILE A 45 -16.42 14.52 29.83
N GLN A 46 -17.41 15.25 29.30
CA GLN A 46 -17.77 15.17 27.89
C GLN A 46 -16.68 15.75 26.96
N ILE A 47 -16.06 16.87 27.33
CA ILE A 47 -14.95 17.47 26.56
C ILE A 47 -13.73 16.55 26.55
N PHE A 48 -13.39 15.94 27.68
CA PHE A 48 -12.27 14.99 27.77
C PHE A 48 -12.55 13.70 26.97
N GLY A 49 -13.77 13.16 27.06
CA GLY A 49 -14.20 12.00 26.28
C GLY A 49 -14.16 12.27 24.77
N PHE A 50 -14.63 13.44 24.33
CA PHE A 50 -14.59 13.83 22.92
C PHE A 50 -13.16 14.05 22.43
N GLY A 51 -12.29 14.65 23.26
CA GLY A 51 -10.87 14.84 22.96
C GLY A 51 -10.11 13.52 22.81
N PHE A 52 -10.37 12.54 23.67
CA PHE A 52 -9.76 11.22 23.58
C PHE A 52 -10.24 10.43 22.36
N MET A 53 -11.53 10.54 22.02
CA MET A 53 -12.10 9.89 20.84
C MET A 53 -11.59 10.53 19.54
N ALA A 54 -11.53 11.86 19.47
CA ALA A 54 -10.95 12.60 18.36
C ALA A 54 -9.45 12.32 18.21
N GLY A 55 -8.72 12.22 19.32
CA GLY A 55 -7.30 11.85 19.36
C GLY A 55 -7.05 10.45 18.79
N ASN A 56 -7.85 9.45 19.19
CA ASN A 56 -7.76 8.10 18.64
C ASN A 56 -8.11 8.03 17.15
N ILE A 57 -9.12 8.80 16.71
CA ILE A 57 -9.46 8.88 15.29
C ILE A 57 -8.32 9.51 14.49
N MET A 58 -7.75 10.62 14.95
CA MET A 58 -6.58 11.23 14.31
C MET A 58 -5.40 10.26 14.27
N LEU A 59 -5.09 9.59 15.37
CA LEU A 59 -3.98 8.65 15.44
C LEU A 59 -4.18 7.48 14.46
N ASN A 60 -5.38 6.92 14.37
CA ASN A 60 -5.70 5.87 13.39
C ASN A 60 -5.59 6.38 11.93
N ILE A 61 -5.98 7.62 11.66
CA ILE A 61 -5.82 8.24 10.32
C ILE A 61 -4.34 8.42 9.99
N PHE A 62 -3.54 8.96 10.92
CA PHE A 62 -2.10 9.12 10.75
C PHE A 62 -1.40 7.77 10.56
N LEU A 63 -1.72 6.79 11.40
CA LEU A 63 -1.17 5.44 11.31
C LEU A 63 -1.51 4.80 9.95
N SER A 64 -2.77 4.93 9.49
CA SER A 64 -3.18 4.45 8.17
C SER A 64 -2.40 5.15 7.05
N GLY A 65 -2.17 6.46 7.15
CA GLY A 65 -1.35 7.22 6.19
C GLY A 65 0.10 6.75 6.13
N ILE A 66 0.73 6.55 7.29
CA ILE A 66 2.11 6.08 7.40
C ILE A 66 2.23 4.66 6.85
N ILE A 67 1.32 3.76 7.24
CA ILE A 67 1.28 2.38 6.72
C ILE A 67 1.16 2.42 5.20
N ASN A 68 0.26 3.23 4.64
CA ASN A 68 0.10 3.35 3.20
C ASN A 68 1.36 3.82 2.47
N TYR A 69 2.12 4.77 3.05
CA TYR A 69 3.37 5.26 2.48
C TYR A 69 4.49 4.23 2.58
N LEU A 70 4.66 3.63 3.75
CA LEU A 70 5.66 2.59 4.00
C LEU A 70 5.41 1.37 3.10
N TRP A 71 4.14 1.00 2.94
CA TRP A 71 3.71 -0.08 2.06
C TRP A 71 4.07 0.20 0.59
N ARG A 72 3.87 1.44 0.13
CA ARG A 72 4.28 1.86 -1.21
C ARG A 72 5.80 1.81 -1.38
N ALA A 73 6.55 2.33 -0.42
CA ALA A 73 8.00 2.32 -0.46
C ALA A 73 8.57 0.89 -0.48
N LEU A 74 8.00 -0.02 0.31
CA LEU A 74 8.37 -1.44 0.31
C LEU A 74 8.09 -2.11 -1.04
N SER A 75 6.96 -1.79 -1.67
CA SER A 75 6.61 -2.35 -2.98
C SER A 75 7.48 -1.80 -4.12
N GLU A 76 7.83 -0.53 -4.08
CA GLU A 76 8.76 0.07 -5.04
C GLU A 76 10.18 -0.51 -4.84
N LEU A 77 10.58 -0.71 -3.59
CA LEU A 77 11.85 -1.31 -3.23
C LEU A 77 11.92 -2.78 -3.66
N SER A 78 10.87 -3.58 -3.40
CA SER A 78 10.84 -5.00 -3.80
C SER A 78 10.92 -5.17 -5.33
N SER A 79 10.16 -4.37 -6.08
CA SER A 79 10.24 -4.28 -7.54
C SER A 79 11.67 -4.01 -8.02
N LEU A 80 12.32 -3.00 -7.43
CA LEU A 80 13.68 -2.59 -7.77
C LEU A 80 14.70 -3.68 -7.42
N THR A 81 14.55 -4.31 -6.26
CA THR A 81 15.40 -5.41 -5.82
C THR A 81 15.33 -6.59 -6.77
N ILE A 82 14.12 -7.06 -7.13
CA ILE A 82 13.99 -8.18 -8.05
C ILE A 82 14.62 -7.85 -9.42
N LEU A 83 14.44 -6.62 -9.90
CA LEU A 83 15.04 -6.14 -11.13
C LEU A 83 16.58 -6.24 -11.12
N PHE A 84 17.21 -5.85 -10.01
CA PHE A 84 18.66 -5.95 -9.85
C PHE A 84 19.14 -7.40 -9.86
N MET A 85 18.36 -8.32 -9.29
CA MET A 85 18.74 -9.74 -9.17
C MET A 85 18.61 -10.53 -10.49
N ILE A 86 17.82 -10.04 -11.45
CA ILE A 86 17.80 -10.59 -12.81
C ILE A 86 19.12 -10.28 -13.53
N ALA A 87 19.65 -9.07 -13.31
CA ALA A 87 20.69 -8.52 -14.17
C ALA A 87 22.11 -8.64 -13.61
N ILE A 88 22.28 -8.66 -12.29
CA ILE A 88 23.59 -8.52 -11.66
C ILE A 88 23.76 -9.59 -10.59
N PRO A 89 24.88 -10.34 -10.58
CA PRO A 89 25.20 -11.23 -9.48
C PRO A 89 25.41 -10.40 -8.20
N VAL A 90 24.49 -10.54 -7.25
CA VAL A 90 24.50 -9.80 -5.98
C VAL A 90 25.34 -10.55 -4.94
N GLN A 91 26.16 -9.86 -4.14
CA GLN A 91 26.96 -10.47 -3.06
C GLN A 91 26.08 -10.87 -1.86
N GLY A 92 26.53 -11.84 -1.05
CA GLY A 92 25.68 -12.50 -0.04
C GLY A 92 24.97 -11.58 0.97
N ALA A 93 25.59 -10.48 1.41
CA ALA A 93 24.96 -9.56 2.36
C ALA A 93 23.77 -8.79 1.73
N SER A 94 23.88 -8.40 0.46
CA SER A 94 22.78 -7.72 -0.24
C SER A 94 21.67 -8.69 -0.66
N GLN A 95 21.96 -9.97 -0.85
CA GLN A 95 20.93 -11.00 -1.04
C GLN A 95 20.05 -11.15 0.21
N GLN A 96 20.65 -11.22 1.40
CA GLN A 96 19.88 -11.34 2.65
C GLN A 96 18.96 -10.14 2.89
N LEU A 97 19.47 -8.92 2.66
CA LEU A 97 18.66 -7.71 2.75
C LEU A 97 17.52 -7.71 1.73
N SER A 98 17.79 -8.18 0.51
CA SER A 98 16.80 -8.33 -0.55
C SER A 98 15.69 -9.31 -0.18
N ALA A 99 16.07 -10.46 0.40
CA ALA A 99 15.14 -11.47 0.88
C ALA A 99 14.22 -10.92 1.99
N MET A 100 14.78 -10.22 2.98
CA MET A 100 13.99 -9.59 4.05
C MET A 100 13.02 -8.55 3.51
N VAL A 101 13.46 -7.70 2.58
CA VAL A 101 12.58 -6.71 1.93
C VAL A 101 11.47 -7.39 1.15
N LEU A 102 11.78 -8.47 0.42
CA LEU A 102 10.79 -9.16 -0.40
C LEU A 102 9.75 -9.88 0.46
N GLN A 103 10.17 -10.56 1.53
CA GLN A 103 9.29 -11.18 2.51
C GLN A 103 8.33 -10.16 3.15
N LEU A 104 8.84 -8.98 3.52
CA LEU A 104 8.01 -7.88 4.04
C LEU A 104 7.03 -7.33 2.99
N ALA A 105 7.43 -7.29 1.71
CA ALA A 105 6.60 -6.77 0.62
C ALA A 105 5.52 -7.75 0.14
N GLN A 106 5.77 -9.06 0.24
CA GLN A 106 4.86 -10.11 -0.24
C GLN A 106 3.70 -10.40 0.74
N LEU A 107 3.75 -9.94 1.99
CA LEU A 107 2.77 -10.31 3.04
C LEU A 107 2.48 -11.81 3.04
N ASP A 108 3.53 -12.62 3.12
CA ASP A 108 3.35 -14.07 3.19
C ASP A 108 2.93 -14.47 4.62
N ILE A 109 1.71 -14.10 4.98
CA ILE A 109 1.08 -14.35 6.29
C ILE A 109 0.47 -15.75 6.31
N LEU A 110 0.13 -16.29 5.15
CA LEU A 110 -0.53 -17.59 5.00
C LEU A 110 0.51 -18.63 4.56
N PRO A 111 0.48 -19.87 5.10
CA PRO A 111 1.37 -20.96 4.67
C PRO A 111 0.94 -21.45 3.28
N THR A 112 1.29 -20.68 2.26
CA THR A 112 0.76 -20.85 0.91
C THR A 112 1.30 -22.08 0.22
N GLU A 113 2.51 -22.53 0.55
CA GLU A 113 3.06 -23.79 0.06
C GLU A 113 2.17 -24.99 0.44
N ALA A 114 1.71 -25.05 1.70
CA ALA A 114 0.85 -26.13 2.17
C ALA A 114 -0.54 -26.08 1.52
N ILE A 115 -1.10 -24.88 1.36
CA ILE A 115 -2.41 -24.69 0.71
C ILE A 115 -2.32 -25.05 -0.77
N ASN A 116 -1.31 -24.53 -1.47
CA ASN A 116 -1.13 -24.76 -2.89
C ASN A 116 -0.80 -26.22 -3.18
N GLY A 117 0.04 -26.87 -2.37
CA GLY A 117 0.35 -28.30 -2.50
C GLY A 117 -0.84 -29.22 -2.21
N TYR A 118 -1.83 -28.76 -1.43
CA TYR A 118 -3.09 -29.48 -1.27
C TYR A 118 -4.06 -29.28 -2.45
N LEU A 119 -4.07 -28.08 -3.04
CA LEU A 119 -5.00 -27.72 -4.13
C LEU A 119 -4.52 -28.17 -5.51
N PHE A 120 -3.21 -28.23 -5.73
CA PHE A 120 -2.61 -28.46 -7.03
C PHE A 120 -1.43 -29.44 -6.92
N GLU A 121 -1.33 -30.35 -7.89
CA GLU A 121 -0.17 -31.21 -8.08
C GLU A 121 0.82 -30.50 -9.02
N PHE A 122 1.99 -30.18 -8.49
CA PHE A 122 3.03 -29.44 -9.20
C PHE A 122 4.27 -30.32 -9.35
N ASN A 123 5.10 -30.02 -10.33
CA ASN A 123 6.40 -30.66 -10.48
C ASN A 123 7.28 -30.44 -9.23
N GLU A 124 7.82 -31.51 -8.66
CA GLU A 124 8.78 -31.45 -7.54
C GLU A 124 10.19 -31.04 -8.02
N ASP A 125 10.51 -31.31 -9.29
CA ASP A 125 11.79 -30.97 -9.91
C ASP A 125 11.85 -29.53 -10.45
N ASP A 126 10.84 -28.70 -10.16
CA ASP A 126 10.82 -27.30 -10.58
C ASP A 126 11.96 -26.51 -9.91
N GLN A 127 12.85 -25.94 -10.73
CA GLN A 127 14.03 -25.23 -10.25
C GLN A 127 13.90 -23.72 -10.45
N PRO A 128 14.50 -22.92 -9.56
CA PRO A 128 14.50 -21.48 -9.69
C PRO A 128 15.24 -21.04 -10.96
N VAL A 129 14.84 -19.90 -11.53
CA VAL A 129 15.49 -19.32 -12.72
C VAL A 129 16.99 -19.15 -12.53
N ASN A 130 17.42 -18.79 -11.32
CA ASN A 130 18.82 -18.77 -10.90
C ASN A 130 18.92 -18.86 -9.36
N HIS A 131 20.11 -19.09 -8.83
CA HIS A 131 20.35 -19.17 -7.38
C HIS A 131 20.02 -17.85 -6.63
N TYR A 132 20.06 -16.70 -7.31
CA TYR A 132 19.70 -15.41 -6.70
C TYR A 132 18.18 -15.32 -6.46
N PHE A 133 17.38 -15.85 -7.37
CA PHE A 133 15.92 -15.91 -7.25
C PHE A 133 15.49 -16.82 -6.09
N ASP A 134 16.16 -17.95 -5.93
CA ASP A 134 15.94 -18.83 -4.80
C ASP A 134 16.19 -18.11 -3.46
N SER A 135 17.29 -17.35 -3.39
CA SER A 135 17.64 -16.62 -2.17
C SER A 135 16.63 -15.56 -1.72
N VAL A 136 15.72 -15.12 -2.61
CA VAL A 136 14.65 -14.18 -2.27
C VAL A 136 13.28 -14.83 -2.08
N GLY A 137 13.17 -16.15 -2.23
CA GLY A 137 11.89 -16.86 -2.13
C GLY A 137 11.12 -16.94 -3.45
N LEU A 138 11.79 -16.73 -4.59
CA LEU A 138 11.28 -17.10 -5.92
C LEU A 138 11.93 -18.42 -6.33
N SER A 139 11.67 -19.46 -5.53
CA SER A 139 12.34 -20.76 -5.61
C SER A 139 11.85 -21.65 -6.75
N TYR A 140 10.78 -21.24 -7.44
CA TYR A 140 10.12 -22.06 -8.46
C TYR A 140 10.10 -21.33 -9.80
N HIS A 141 9.88 -22.03 -10.91
CA HIS A 141 9.52 -21.39 -12.17
C HIS A 141 8.02 -21.07 -12.21
N ASN A 142 7.24 -21.94 -11.57
CA ASN A 142 5.79 -21.85 -11.50
C ASN A 142 5.30 -20.53 -10.84
N SER A 143 4.56 -19.73 -11.62
CA SER A 143 4.06 -18.43 -11.15
C SER A 143 3.12 -18.52 -9.95
N VAL A 144 2.32 -19.58 -9.81
CA VAL A 144 1.37 -19.73 -8.71
C VAL A 144 2.11 -19.94 -7.39
N ARG A 145 3.14 -20.79 -7.41
CA ARG A 145 4.02 -20.98 -6.24
C ARG A 145 4.76 -19.70 -5.87
N ASN A 146 5.35 -19.02 -6.85
CA ASN A 146 6.10 -17.77 -6.63
C ASN A 146 5.25 -16.59 -6.14
N LEU A 147 3.95 -16.57 -6.45
CA LEU A 147 3.05 -15.51 -5.99
C LEU A 147 2.57 -15.69 -4.54
N GLY A 148 2.64 -16.92 -3.99
CA GLY A 148 2.28 -17.23 -2.62
C GLY A 148 0.90 -16.67 -2.23
N SER A 149 0.85 -15.91 -1.13
CA SER A 149 -0.40 -15.32 -0.61
C SER A 149 -1.06 -14.34 -1.60
N THR A 150 -0.28 -13.69 -2.46
CA THR A 150 -0.78 -12.75 -3.47
C THR A 150 -1.70 -13.44 -4.46
N PHE A 151 -1.42 -14.70 -4.83
CA PHE A 151 -2.29 -15.49 -5.68
C PHE A 151 -3.63 -15.79 -5.01
N LEU A 152 -3.63 -16.20 -3.73
CA LEU A 152 -4.85 -16.47 -2.98
C LEU A 152 -5.71 -15.20 -2.81
N PHE A 153 -5.08 -14.04 -2.59
CA PHE A 153 -5.80 -12.77 -2.58
C PHE A 153 -6.42 -12.43 -3.94
N LEU A 154 -5.73 -12.73 -5.03
CA LEU A 154 -6.25 -12.54 -6.39
C LEU A 154 -7.46 -13.46 -6.65
N VAL A 155 -7.37 -14.74 -6.26
CA VAL A 155 -8.50 -15.69 -6.37
C VAL A 155 -9.68 -15.25 -5.52
N GLY A 156 -9.43 -14.87 -4.25
CA GLY A 156 -10.47 -14.35 -3.35
C GLY A 156 -11.12 -13.07 -3.89
N TRP A 157 -10.33 -12.22 -4.55
CA TRP A 157 -10.85 -11.04 -5.23
C TRP A 157 -11.75 -11.41 -6.42
N ILE A 158 -11.33 -12.34 -7.28
CA ILE A 158 -12.17 -12.82 -8.40
C ILE A 158 -13.47 -13.43 -7.87
N ALA A 159 -13.41 -14.27 -6.84
CA ALA A 159 -14.59 -14.84 -6.20
C ALA A 159 -15.54 -13.76 -5.69
N LEU A 160 -15.00 -12.69 -5.11
CA LEU A 160 -15.77 -11.55 -4.67
C LEU A 160 -16.42 -10.78 -5.83
N LEU A 161 -15.78 -10.67 -7.00
CA LEU A 161 -16.42 -10.12 -8.20
C LEU A 161 -17.65 -10.95 -8.61
N PHE A 162 -17.55 -12.27 -8.53
CA PHE A 162 -18.68 -13.17 -8.82
C PHE A 162 -19.82 -13.00 -7.83
N VAL A 163 -19.53 -12.83 -6.54
CA VAL A 163 -20.56 -12.53 -5.55
C VAL A 163 -21.26 -11.20 -5.87
N ILE A 164 -20.49 -10.16 -6.22
CA ILE A 164 -21.07 -8.86 -6.57
C ILE A 164 -21.94 -8.97 -7.84
N SER A 165 -21.48 -9.67 -8.87
CA SER A 165 -22.27 -9.85 -10.10
C SER A 165 -23.55 -10.66 -9.82
N ALA A 166 -23.48 -11.70 -9.00
CA ALA A 166 -24.66 -12.46 -8.56
C ALA A 166 -25.66 -11.59 -7.81
N THR A 167 -25.20 -10.71 -6.90
CA THR A 167 -26.12 -9.78 -6.20
C THR A 167 -26.77 -8.77 -7.15
N ALA A 168 -26.11 -8.41 -8.25
CA ALA A 168 -26.70 -7.57 -9.28
C ALA A 168 -27.84 -8.29 -10.02
N LEU A 169 -27.69 -9.59 -10.28
CA LEU A 169 -28.71 -10.42 -10.93
C LEU A 169 -29.94 -10.65 -10.04
N ILE A 170 -29.75 -10.81 -8.73
CA ILE A 170 -30.83 -11.06 -7.77
C ILE A 170 -31.66 -9.78 -7.49
N GLY A 171 -31.14 -8.59 -7.82
CA GLY A 171 -31.89 -7.33 -7.73
C GLY A 171 -31.75 -6.59 -6.38
N TYR A 172 -30.80 -6.98 -5.52
CA TYR A 172 -30.52 -6.27 -4.25
C TYR A 172 -29.67 -5.01 -4.47
N GLN A 173 -30.29 -3.97 -5.05
CA GLN A 173 -29.61 -2.75 -5.48
C GLN A 173 -28.85 -2.01 -4.37
N LYS A 174 -29.36 -1.99 -3.12
CA LYS A 174 -28.68 -1.31 -1.99
C LYS A 174 -27.33 -1.97 -1.65
N VAL A 175 -27.32 -3.30 -1.53
CA VAL A 175 -26.12 -4.07 -1.22
C VAL A 175 -25.14 -4.04 -2.38
N TYR A 176 -25.63 -4.21 -3.61
CA TYR A 176 -24.83 -4.09 -4.83
C TYR A 176 -24.13 -2.72 -4.91
N ASN A 177 -24.86 -1.61 -4.71
CA ASN A 177 -24.28 -0.28 -4.76
C ASN A 177 -23.24 -0.05 -3.65
N TYR A 178 -23.49 -0.55 -2.44
CA TYR A 178 -22.54 -0.46 -1.32
C TYR A 178 -21.24 -1.25 -1.61
N LEU A 179 -21.36 -2.51 -2.01
CA LEU A 179 -20.23 -3.37 -2.34
C LEU A 179 -19.47 -2.85 -3.56
N ARG A 180 -20.18 -2.37 -4.59
CA ARG A 180 -19.58 -1.76 -5.78
C ARG A 180 -18.75 -0.54 -5.42
N GLN A 181 -19.28 0.39 -4.64
CA GLN A 181 -18.56 1.63 -4.32
C GLN A 181 -17.33 1.40 -3.46
N LYS A 182 -17.44 0.57 -2.41
CA LYS A 182 -16.32 0.36 -1.48
C LYS A 182 -15.32 -0.67 -1.98
N LEU A 183 -15.80 -1.75 -2.59
CA LEU A 183 -15.05 -2.99 -2.72
C LEU A 183 -14.57 -3.26 -4.14
N LEU A 184 -15.26 -2.78 -5.19
CA LEU A 184 -14.74 -2.92 -6.56
C LEU A 184 -13.65 -1.91 -6.89
N TRP A 185 -13.80 -0.67 -6.44
CA TRP A 185 -12.96 0.42 -6.96
C TRP A 185 -11.78 0.78 -6.08
N ARG A 186 -11.90 0.66 -4.75
CA ARG A 186 -10.89 1.23 -3.84
C ARG A 186 -9.77 0.27 -3.50
N TYR A 187 -10.11 -0.96 -3.10
CA TYR A 187 -9.13 -1.95 -2.66
C TYR A 187 -8.46 -2.71 -3.81
N PRO A 188 -9.21 -3.21 -4.81
CA PRO A 188 -8.61 -4.07 -5.84
C PRO A 188 -7.70 -3.32 -6.79
N ILE A 189 -8.10 -2.14 -7.26
CA ILE A 189 -7.25 -1.33 -8.13
C ILE A 189 -5.95 -1.00 -7.41
N ARG A 190 -6.04 -0.66 -6.12
CA ARG A 190 -4.86 -0.38 -5.31
C ARG A 190 -3.99 -1.61 -5.12
N PHE A 191 -4.59 -2.76 -4.84
CA PHE A 191 -3.89 -4.03 -4.71
C PHE A 191 -3.20 -4.43 -6.02
N ILE A 192 -3.92 -4.38 -7.15
CA ILE A 192 -3.40 -4.69 -8.49
C ILE A 192 -2.29 -3.71 -8.85
N LEU A 193 -2.47 -2.40 -8.68
CA LEU A 193 -1.41 -1.42 -8.97
C LEU A 193 -0.16 -1.64 -8.14
N GLN A 194 -0.32 -2.09 -6.91
CA GLN A 194 0.79 -2.33 -6.02
C GLN A 194 1.52 -3.65 -6.33
N GLN A 195 0.78 -4.72 -6.51
CA GLN A 195 1.33 -6.04 -6.86
C GLN A 195 1.62 -6.17 -8.35
N PHE A 196 1.36 -5.11 -9.13
CA PHE A 196 1.42 -5.10 -10.58
C PHE A 196 2.75 -5.64 -11.09
N VAL A 197 3.84 -5.13 -10.53
CA VAL A 197 5.18 -5.45 -10.97
C VAL A 197 5.52 -6.91 -10.67
N THR A 198 5.21 -7.38 -9.46
CA THR A 198 5.42 -8.78 -9.04
C THR A 198 4.60 -9.74 -9.89
N LEU A 199 3.31 -9.45 -10.08
CA LEU A 199 2.39 -10.24 -10.92
C LEU A 199 2.87 -10.30 -12.38
N TYR A 200 3.29 -9.16 -12.91
CA TYR A 200 3.78 -9.06 -14.28
C TYR A 200 5.09 -9.81 -14.47
N LEU A 201 6.01 -9.71 -13.51
CA LEU A 201 7.28 -10.43 -13.58
C LEU A 201 7.09 -11.94 -13.47
N ALA A 202 6.33 -12.39 -12.46
CA ALA A 202 6.07 -13.82 -12.26
C ALA A 202 5.39 -14.44 -13.49
N SER A 203 4.46 -13.70 -14.11
CA SER A 203 3.83 -14.15 -15.36
C SER A 203 4.80 -14.20 -16.53
N ILE A 204 5.64 -13.18 -16.76
CA ILE A 204 6.64 -13.22 -17.85
C ILE A 204 7.63 -14.36 -17.67
N ILE A 205 8.13 -14.55 -16.46
CA ILE A 205 9.06 -15.64 -16.16
C ILE A 205 8.40 -16.97 -16.54
N ASN A 206 7.18 -17.22 -16.07
CA ASN A 206 6.47 -18.45 -16.37
C ASN A 206 6.24 -18.63 -17.88
N LEU A 207 5.79 -17.58 -18.58
CA LEU A 207 5.60 -17.56 -20.04
C LEU A 207 6.89 -17.85 -20.82
N TYR A 208 8.06 -17.54 -20.27
CA TYR A 208 9.34 -17.77 -20.95
C TYR A 208 9.78 -19.24 -20.94
N GLN A 209 9.37 -20.03 -19.94
CA GLN A 209 9.64 -21.48 -19.88
C GLN A 209 8.34 -22.22 -19.60
N MET A 210 7.43 -22.18 -20.57
CA MET A 210 6.19 -22.94 -20.47
C MET A 210 6.51 -24.44 -20.53
N ASP A 211 6.14 -25.14 -19.46
CA ASP A 211 6.11 -26.59 -19.41
C ASP A 211 4.67 -27.03 -19.10
N ASP A 212 4.14 -27.99 -19.85
CA ASP A 212 2.75 -28.46 -19.75
C ASP A 212 2.70 -29.93 -19.31
N GLN A 213 3.75 -30.42 -18.64
CA GLN A 213 3.85 -31.83 -18.20
C GLN A 213 2.89 -32.20 -17.07
N TYR A 214 2.61 -31.28 -16.14
CA TYR A 214 1.76 -31.52 -14.96
C TYR A 214 0.53 -30.59 -14.94
N ASP A 215 -0.56 -31.05 -14.34
CA ASP A 215 -1.81 -30.29 -14.24
C ASP A 215 -1.62 -28.94 -13.53
N GLY A 216 -0.81 -28.90 -12.47
CA GLY A 216 -0.47 -27.66 -11.76
C GLY A 216 0.33 -26.67 -12.62
N ASP A 217 1.13 -27.17 -13.57
CA ASP A 217 1.90 -26.33 -14.49
C ASP A 217 1.01 -25.78 -15.60
N MET A 218 0.06 -26.57 -16.11
CA MET A 218 -0.98 -26.08 -17.03
C MET A 218 -1.82 -24.97 -16.38
N ILE A 219 -2.22 -25.15 -15.12
CA ILE A 219 -2.94 -24.12 -14.35
C ILE A 219 -2.06 -22.89 -14.16
N ALA A 220 -0.79 -23.05 -13.82
CA ALA A 220 0.12 -21.92 -13.66
C ALA A 220 0.38 -21.17 -14.98
N ASN A 221 0.50 -21.88 -16.10
CA ASN A 221 0.67 -21.30 -17.43
C ASN A 221 -0.58 -20.52 -17.83
N SER A 222 -1.77 -21.09 -17.63
CA SER A 222 -3.03 -20.39 -17.89
C SER A 222 -3.21 -19.17 -16.98
N ALA A 223 -2.88 -19.28 -15.70
CA ALA A 223 -2.89 -18.17 -14.75
C ALA A 223 -1.89 -17.08 -15.15
N ALA A 224 -0.68 -17.45 -15.58
CA ALA A 224 0.34 -16.52 -16.06
C ALA A 224 -0.12 -15.76 -17.31
N ILE A 225 -0.69 -16.46 -18.30
CA ILE A 225 -1.29 -15.81 -19.49
C ILE A 225 -2.38 -14.84 -19.07
N PHE A 226 -3.29 -15.27 -18.20
CA PHE A 226 -4.39 -14.43 -17.73
C PHE A 226 -3.88 -13.19 -16.98
N ILE A 227 -2.94 -13.34 -16.06
CA ILE A 227 -2.33 -12.24 -15.30
C ILE A 227 -1.60 -11.28 -16.25
N PHE A 228 -0.83 -11.82 -17.20
CA PHE A 228 -0.12 -11.00 -18.20
C PHE A 228 -1.09 -10.16 -19.04
N GLN A 229 -2.18 -10.78 -19.53
CA GLN A 229 -3.24 -10.08 -20.27
C GLN A 229 -3.94 -9.04 -19.39
N LEU A 230 -4.27 -9.41 -18.15
CA LEU A 230 -4.90 -8.51 -17.19
C LEU A 230 -4.02 -7.28 -16.93
N CYS A 231 -2.72 -7.46 -16.71
CA CYS A 231 -1.79 -6.36 -16.48
C CYS A 231 -1.61 -5.46 -17.71
N THR A 232 -1.41 -6.05 -18.90
CA THR A 232 -1.22 -5.30 -20.15
C THR A 232 -2.46 -4.54 -20.59
N VAL A 233 -3.62 -5.21 -20.63
CA VAL A 233 -4.89 -4.60 -21.05
C VAL A 233 -5.31 -3.51 -20.06
N ASN A 234 -5.24 -3.76 -18.75
CA ASN A 234 -5.61 -2.72 -17.77
C ASN A 234 -4.73 -1.48 -17.89
N LEU A 235 -3.42 -1.64 -18.11
CA LEU A 235 -2.53 -0.51 -18.26
C LEU A 235 -2.87 0.30 -19.53
N ILE A 236 -3.11 -0.37 -20.66
CA ILE A 236 -3.50 0.30 -21.92
C ILE A 236 -4.84 1.02 -21.77
N VAL A 237 -5.86 0.33 -21.25
CA VAL A 237 -7.21 0.90 -21.04
C VAL A 237 -7.14 2.09 -20.10
N PHE A 238 -6.43 1.97 -18.97
CA PHE A 238 -6.30 3.05 -18.00
C PHE A 238 -5.56 4.26 -18.58
N THR A 239 -4.47 4.04 -19.33
CA THR A 239 -3.76 5.10 -20.06
C THR A 239 -4.69 5.82 -21.04
N LEU A 240 -5.43 5.05 -21.85
CA LEU A 240 -6.33 5.56 -22.88
C LEU A 240 -7.48 6.36 -22.25
N LEU A 241 -8.06 5.88 -21.15
CA LEU A 241 -9.09 6.60 -20.41
C LEU A 241 -8.60 7.94 -19.87
N ILE A 242 -7.38 7.98 -19.32
CA ILE A 242 -6.78 9.24 -18.85
C ILE A 242 -6.56 10.20 -20.02
N VAL A 243 -5.97 9.73 -21.12
CA VAL A 243 -5.68 10.57 -22.29
C VAL A 243 -6.96 11.11 -22.93
N LEU A 244 -7.98 10.27 -23.12
CA LEU A 244 -9.26 10.70 -23.68
C LEU A 244 -9.97 11.72 -22.79
N ARG A 245 -9.83 11.59 -21.46
CA ARG A 245 -10.38 12.59 -20.52
C ARG A 245 -9.61 13.90 -20.54
N VAL A 246 -8.28 13.86 -20.57
CA VAL A 246 -7.43 15.06 -20.68
C VAL A 246 -7.74 15.84 -21.96
N LYS A 247 -8.02 15.15 -23.07
CA LYS A 247 -8.38 15.79 -24.35
C LYS A 247 -9.82 16.34 -24.39
N GLY A 248 -10.61 16.17 -23.34
CA GLY A 248 -12.00 16.63 -23.30
C GLY A 248 -12.94 15.92 -24.30
N LEU A 249 -12.46 14.86 -24.96
CA LEU A 249 -13.22 14.11 -25.98
C LEU A 249 -14.39 13.34 -25.36
N ILE A 250 -14.30 13.05 -24.07
CA ILE A 250 -15.37 12.42 -23.31
C ILE A 250 -16.18 13.53 -22.64
N SER A 251 -17.31 13.89 -23.26
CA SER A 251 -18.32 14.79 -22.69
C SER A 251 -18.56 14.46 -21.21
N SER A 252 -18.35 15.45 -20.34
CA SER A 252 -18.15 15.26 -18.91
C SER A 252 -19.35 14.62 -18.18
N THR A 253 -20.55 14.65 -18.73
CA THR A 253 -21.77 14.22 -18.02
C THR A 253 -21.89 12.69 -17.90
N THR A 254 -21.77 11.95 -19.00
CA THR A 254 -21.91 10.47 -19.00
C THR A 254 -20.72 9.74 -18.40
N PHE A 255 -19.51 10.28 -18.56
CA PHE A 255 -18.31 9.67 -18.01
C PHE A 255 -18.10 9.99 -16.53
N THR A 256 -18.49 11.18 -16.07
CA THR A 256 -18.54 11.46 -14.63
C THR A 256 -19.63 10.63 -13.95
N GLN A 257 -20.73 10.29 -14.62
CA GLN A 257 -21.68 9.31 -14.06
C GLN A 257 -21.12 7.89 -13.95
N LYS A 258 -20.33 7.41 -14.92
CA LYS A 258 -19.82 6.02 -14.94
C LYS A 258 -18.52 5.82 -14.17
N PHE A 259 -17.61 6.79 -14.24
CA PHE A 259 -16.26 6.74 -13.69
C PHE A 259 -15.95 7.96 -12.81
N GLY A 260 -16.97 8.72 -12.40
CA GLY A 260 -16.84 9.87 -11.51
C GLY A 260 -16.04 9.54 -10.27
N THR A 261 -16.28 8.40 -9.64
CA THR A 261 -15.55 7.97 -8.45
C THR A 261 -14.03 7.79 -8.66
N LEU A 262 -13.58 7.47 -9.88
CA LEU A 262 -12.15 7.36 -10.22
C LEU A 262 -11.49 8.72 -10.49
N THR A 263 -12.29 9.76 -10.73
CA THR A 263 -11.84 11.05 -11.30
C THR A 263 -12.35 12.27 -10.54
N GLU A 264 -13.24 12.09 -9.56
CA GLU A 264 -14.03 13.13 -8.86
C GLU A 264 -13.15 14.16 -8.14
N ASN A 265 -11.91 13.78 -7.83
CA ASN A 265 -10.98 14.61 -7.09
C ASN A 265 -9.71 14.96 -7.88
N LEU A 266 -9.54 14.43 -9.10
CA LEU A 266 -8.36 14.68 -9.91
C LEU A 266 -8.42 16.09 -10.52
N LYS A 267 -7.79 17.07 -9.86
CA LYS A 267 -7.50 18.40 -10.45
C LYS A 267 -6.50 18.24 -11.60
N ASP A 268 -6.36 19.23 -12.49
CA ASP A 268 -5.41 19.20 -13.63
C ASP A 268 -3.97 18.83 -13.22
N LYS A 269 -3.50 19.31 -12.06
CA LYS A 269 -2.20 18.92 -11.50
C LYS A 269 -2.12 17.43 -11.10
N GLN A 270 -3.23 16.83 -10.69
CA GLN A 270 -3.31 15.42 -10.31
C GLN A 270 -3.42 14.50 -11.53
N TYR A 271 -3.96 14.95 -12.67
CA TYR A 271 -3.90 14.20 -13.93
C TYR A 271 -2.47 14.00 -14.41
N SER A 272 -1.62 15.02 -14.30
CA SER A 272 -0.18 14.91 -14.57
C SER A 272 0.48 13.87 -13.66
N SER A 273 0.11 13.84 -12.37
CA SER A 273 0.60 12.83 -11.43
C SER A 273 0.12 11.41 -11.78
N ALA A 274 -1.13 11.24 -12.21
CA ALA A 274 -1.66 9.95 -12.64
C ALA A 274 -0.98 9.45 -13.92
N LEU A 275 -0.81 10.31 -14.92
CA LEU A 275 -0.06 9.99 -16.14
C LEU A 275 1.38 9.56 -15.82
N PHE A 276 2.03 10.23 -14.87
CA PHE A 276 3.38 9.87 -14.45
C PHE A 276 3.46 8.49 -13.77
N GLN A 277 2.46 8.14 -12.96
CA GLN A 277 2.38 6.79 -12.38
C GLN A 277 2.21 5.72 -13.46
N VAL A 278 1.35 5.98 -14.44
CA VAL A 278 1.12 5.08 -15.57
C VAL A 278 2.36 4.93 -16.45
N GLU A 279 3.05 6.03 -16.74
CA GLU A 279 4.33 6.03 -17.44
C GLU A 279 5.37 5.20 -16.69
N GLY A 280 5.46 5.38 -15.36
CA GLY A 280 6.33 4.59 -14.50
C GLY A 280 6.03 3.10 -14.57
N LEU A 281 4.77 2.70 -14.51
CA LEU A 281 4.35 1.30 -14.63
C LEU A 281 4.68 0.74 -16.01
N PHE A 282 4.36 1.46 -17.10
CA PHE A 282 4.67 1.05 -18.47
C PHE A 282 6.16 0.82 -18.66
N LYS A 283 6.98 1.73 -18.13
CA LYS A 283 8.43 1.65 -18.18
C LYS A 283 8.96 0.44 -17.41
N SER A 284 8.42 0.17 -16.22
CA SER A 284 8.75 -1.03 -15.45
C SER A 284 8.39 -2.30 -16.21
N MET A 285 7.23 -2.36 -16.86
CA MET A 285 6.85 -3.50 -17.71
C MET A 285 7.87 -3.72 -18.82
N LEU A 286 8.10 -2.67 -19.63
CA LEU A 286 8.99 -2.75 -20.78
C LEU A 286 10.39 -3.18 -20.36
N MET A 287 10.90 -2.62 -19.26
CA MET A 287 12.20 -2.99 -18.73
C MET A 287 12.24 -4.45 -18.27
N MET A 288 11.21 -4.93 -17.56
CA MET A 288 11.14 -6.33 -17.15
C MET A 288 11.07 -7.29 -18.34
N THR A 289 10.28 -6.97 -19.35
CA THR A 289 10.20 -7.76 -20.58
C THR A 289 11.55 -7.84 -21.27
N ILE A 290 12.25 -6.71 -21.41
CA ILE A 290 13.58 -6.70 -22.02
C ILE A 290 14.61 -7.45 -21.16
N LEU A 291 14.58 -7.31 -19.84
CA LEU A 291 15.52 -8.01 -18.97
C LEU A 291 15.31 -9.53 -18.99
N VAL A 292 14.05 -9.99 -18.96
CA VAL A 292 13.77 -11.43 -19.05
C VAL A 292 14.11 -11.96 -20.44
N ALA A 293 13.72 -11.27 -21.51
CA ALA A 293 14.06 -11.68 -22.89
C ALA A 293 15.58 -11.63 -23.14
N GLY A 294 16.27 -10.66 -22.54
CA GLY A 294 17.70 -10.45 -22.60
C GLY A 294 18.49 -11.15 -21.50
N ARG A 295 17.91 -12.13 -20.78
CA ARG A 295 18.56 -12.76 -19.62
C ARG A 295 19.92 -13.39 -19.95
N ASN A 296 20.08 -13.87 -21.18
CA ASN A 296 21.32 -14.49 -21.68
C ASN A 296 22.37 -13.48 -22.17
N TYR A 297 22.06 -12.18 -22.17
CA TYR A 297 22.90 -11.12 -22.75
C TYR A 297 23.21 -10.04 -21.71
N PRO A 298 24.16 -10.25 -20.79
CA PRO A 298 24.48 -9.29 -19.73
C PRO A 298 24.91 -7.92 -20.28
N GLY A 299 25.51 -7.90 -21.48
CA GLY A 299 25.88 -6.67 -22.19
C GLY A 299 24.70 -5.78 -22.58
N ILE A 300 23.47 -6.31 -22.67
CA ILE A 300 22.26 -5.54 -22.94
C ILE A 300 21.63 -5.03 -21.63
N GLN A 301 21.75 -5.81 -20.55
CA GLN A 301 21.09 -5.53 -19.27
C GLN A 301 21.66 -4.30 -18.56
N VAL A 302 22.99 -4.17 -18.51
CA VAL A 302 23.66 -3.05 -17.81
C VAL A 302 23.32 -1.69 -18.48
N PRO A 303 23.47 -1.52 -19.80
CA PRO A 303 23.05 -0.28 -20.47
C PRO A 303 21.57 0.03 -20.30
N LEU A 304 20.70 -0.99 -20.29
CA LEU A 304 19.26 -0.81 -20.09
C LEU A 304 18.94 -0.22 -18.72
N LEU A 305 19.62 -0.67 -17.65
CA LEU A 305 19.48 -0.11 -16.31
C LEU A 305 19.93 1.36 -16.25
N TYR A 306 21.05 1.69 -16.90
CA TYR A 306 21.52 3.08 -17.00
C TYR A 306 20.56 3.96 -17.82
N PHE A 307 20.02 3.42 -18.92
CA PHE A 307 19.03 4.10 -19.74
C PHE A 307 17.75 4.38 -18.94
N ASN A 308 17.28 3.39 -18.19
CA ASN A 308 16.13 3.54 -17.30
C ASN A 308 16.36 4.65 -16.25
N GLN A 309 17.52 4.66 -15.58
CA GLN A 309 17.83 5.73 -14.62
C GLN A 309 17.91 7.11 -15.30
N SER A 310 18.56 7.20 -16.46
CA SER A 310 18.70 8.45 -17.22
C SER A 310 17.35 8.99 -17.68
N PHE A 311 16.49 8.11 -18.19
CA PHE A 311 15.13 8.47 -18.58
C PHE A 311 14.31 8.98 -17.39
N SER A 312 14.44 8.36 -16.21
CA SER A 312 13.75 8.82 -14.99
C SER A 312 14.22 10.22 -14.53
N ARG A 313 15.50 10.52 -14.73
CA ARG A 313 16.06 11.85 -14.45
C ARG A 313 15.58 12.87 -15.47
N ALA A 314 15.48 12.49 -16.74
CA ALA A 314 14.96 13.36 -17.80
C ALA A 314 13.48 13.72 -17.55
N THR A 315 12.65 12.76 -17.18
CA THR A 315 11.22 13.00 -16.92
C THR A 315 11.00 13.88 -15.69
N SER A 316 11.73 13.64 -14.59
CA SER A 316 11.69 14.49 -13.40
C SER A 316 12.24 15.90 -13.66
N PHE A 317 13.26 16.04 -14.50
CA PHE A 317 13.78 17.34 -14.92
C PHE A 317 12.74 18.13 -15.72
N ILE A 318 12.06 17.50 -16.69
CA ILE A 318 10.99 18.13 -17.48
C ILE A 318 9.84 18.59 -16.58
N GLN A 319 9.47 17.80 -15.57
CA GLN A 319 8.44 18.18 -14.60
C GLN A 319 8.86 19.40 -13.77
N ASN A 320 10.12 19.45 -13.32
CA ASN A 320 10.64 20.58 -12.56
C ASN A 320 10.72 21.87 -13.40
N LEU A 321 10.93 21.76 -14.71
CA LEU A 321 10.85 22.91 -15.61
C LEU A 321 9.40 23.40 -15.77
N SER A 322 8.45 22.48 -15.94
CA SER A 322 7.04 22.81 -16.08
C SER A 322 6.46 23.47 -14.82
N SER A 323 6.87 23.01 -13.62
CA SER A 323 6.41 23.60 -12.36
C SER A 323 6.99 25.01 -12.12
N LYS A 324 8.25 25.25 -12.50
CA LYS A 324 8.89 26.58 -12.39
C LYS A 324 8.26 27.62 -13.30
N GLN A 325 7.86 27.26 -14.53
CA GLN A 325 7.18 28.18 -15.46
C GLN A 325 5.83 28.67 -14.92
N GLN A 326 5.12 27.87 -14.12
CA GLN A 326 3.85 28.26 -13.51
C GLN A 326 4.00 29.21 -12.32
N THR A 327 5.15 29.21 -11.63
CA THR A 327 5.40 30.14 -10.51
C THR A 327 5.85 31.52 -10.95
N THR A 328 6.40 31.66 -12.17
CA THR A 328 6.82 32.96 -12.72
C THR A 328 5.70 33.75 -13.39
N SER A 329 4.50 33.17 -13.52
CA SER A 329 3.29 33.89 -13.92
C SER A 329 2.47 34.34 -12.69
N LEU A 330 3.07 35.16 -11.82
CA LEU A 330 2.30 36.04 -10.92
C LEU A 330 1.91 37.29 -11.70
N PRO A 331 0.68 37.81 -11.53
CA PRO A 331 0.14 38.85 -12.39
C PRO A 331 0.91 40.16 -12.16
N LEU A 332 1.46 40.69 -13.26
CA LEU A 332 1.68 42.12 -13.47
C LEU A 332 0.31 42.82 -13.51
N SER A 333 -0.37 42.88 -12.37
CA SER A 333 -1.43 43.85 -12.10
C SER A 333 -1.16 44.45 -10.72
N MET A 334 0.00 45.10 -10.61
CA MET A 334 0.20 46.20 -9.66
C MET A 334 -0.66 47.36 -10.16
N ASN A 335 -1.97 47.32 -9.85
CA ASN A 335 -2.80 48.52 -9.89
C ASN A 335 -2.36 49.39 -8.72
N CYS A 336 -1.44 50.29 -9.02
CA CYS A 336 -1.08 51.44 -8.20
C CYS A 336 -2.29 52.37 -8.13
N SER A 337 -3.21 52.12 -7.20
CA SER A 337 -4.17 53.14 -6.77
C SER A 337 -3.64 53.77 -5.48
N PHE A 338 -2.82 54.80 -5.66
CA PHE A 338 -2.55 55.84 -4.67
C PHE A 338 -3.91 56.41 -4.22
N ARG A 339 -4.38 56.02 -3.03
CA ARG A 339 -5.43 56.75 -2.31
C ARG A 339 -4.82 57.32 -1.05
N LEU A 340 -4.47 58.60 -1.16
CA LEU A 340 -4.30 59.52 -0.05
C LEU A 340 -5.58 59.50 0.81
N HIS A 341 -5.46 59.10 2.07
CA HIS A 341 -6.27 59.67 3.14
C HIS A 341 -5.44 59.75 4.41
N SER A 342 -5.05 60.99 4.71
CA SER A 342 -4.72 61.52 6.02
C SER A 342 -5.79 61.17 7.07
N CYS A 343 -5.38 60.74 8.27
CA CYS A 343 -5.66 61.47 9.53
C CYS A 343 -5.18 60.72 10.81
N SER A 344 -4.39 61.46 11.60
CA SER A 344 -4.39 61.58 13.08
C SER A 344 -4.14 60.38 14.02
N PHE A 345 -2.95 60.42 14.64
CA PHE A 345 -2.69 60.51 16.10
C PHE A 345 -3.76 59.99 17.08
N SER A 346 -3.38 59.04 17.95
CA SER A 346 -3.32 59.25 19.42
C SER A 346 -2.81 57.99 20.15
N PHE A 347 -1.80 58.19 21.01
CA PHE A 347 -1.47 57.32 22.15
C PHE A 347 -2.53 57.53 23.25
N PRO A 348 -2.73 56.55 24.16
CA PRO A 348 -2.23 56.81 25.51
C PRO A 348 -1.61 55.60 26.21
N GLN A 349 -0.55 55.88 26.96
CA GLN A 349 -0.07 55.07 28.07
C GLN A 349 -0.95 55.27 29.31
N THR A 350 -0.90 54.26 30.18
CA THR A 350 -1.15 54.27 31.65
C THR A 350 -2.57 54.52 32.15
N TYR A 351 -3.12 53.53 32.86
CA TYR A 351 -3.44 53.64 34.29
C TYR A 351 -3.29 52.28 34.98
N ARG A 352 -2.41 52.24 36.00
CA ARG A 352 -2.50 51.34 37.16
C ARG A 352 -3.34 52.05 38.22
N MET A 353 -4.25 51.32 38.84
CA MET A 353 -4.41 51.30 40.31
C MET A 353 -4.43 49.85 40.73
#